data_AF-A0A3A4VSC6-F1
#
_entry.id   AF-A0A3A4VSC6-F1
#
_cell.length_a   1.000
_cell.length_b   1.000
_cell.length_c   1.000
_cell.angle_alpha   90.00
_cell.angle_beta   90.00
_cell.angle_gamma   90.00
#
_symmetry.space_group_name_H-M   'P 1'
#
loop_
_entity.id
_entity.type
_entity.pdbx_description
1 polymer ?
#
loop_
_entity_poly.entity_id
_entity_poly.type
_entity_poly.pdbx_seq_one_letter_code
_entity_poly.pdbx_strand_id
1 'polypeptide(L)'
;MDWTSCLFDPNGVKVATLDCIPLVFNNIVTALLIFSGIVAVFLIIVSGIKFMTSGGDPKQVEGAKGTMTYAIIGLIIILLSFLIIKIIAGVTGTDCITVFGLNNCQ
;
A
#
# COMPACT_ATOMS: atom_id res chain seq x y z
N MET A 1 6.20 -15.08 -6.84
CA MET A 1 7.31 -14.13 -6.61
C MET A 1 8.51 -14.68 -7.37
N ASP A 2 8.53 -14.44 -8.67
CA ASP A 2 9.64 -14.86 -9.53
C ASP A 2 10.63 -13.70 -9.66
N TRP A 3 11.73 -13.83 -8.94
CA TRP A 3 12.83 -12.85 -8.90
C TRP A 3 13.82 -13.04 -10.05
N THR A 4 13.60 -14.04 -10.92
CA THR A 4 14.48 -14.32 -12.05
C THR A 4 14.14 -13.50 -13.30
N SER A 5 12.98 -12.83 -13.29
CA SER A 5 12.47 -12.00 -14.39
C SER A 5 13.20 -10.68 -14.61
N CYS A 6 14.01 -10.23 -13.65
CA CYS A 6 14.80 -8.99 -13.73
C CYS A 6 16.30 -9.24 -13.92
N LEU A 7 16.73 -10.51 -13.99
CA LEU A 7 18.13 -10.88 -14.14
C LEU A 7 18.47 -10.89 -15.64
N PHE A 8 19.42 -10.04 -16.04
CA PHE A 8 19.93 -10.04 -17.40
C PHE A 8 20.86 -11.22 -17.58
N ASP A 9 20.66 -12.00 -18.65
CA ASP A 9 21.50 -13.15 -18.96
C ASP A 9 22.11 -13.03 -20.36
N PRO A 10 23.33 -12.45 -20.47
CA PRO A 10 24.02 -12.38 -21.75
C PRO A 10 24.81 -13.66 -22.09
N ASN A 11 25.12 -14.55 -21.14
CA ASN A 11 26.07 -15.66 -21.31
C ASN A 11 25.94 -16.82 -20.28
N GLY A 12 24.76 -17.06 -19.71
CA GLY A 12 24.49 -18.03 -18.63
C GLY A 12 24.78 -17.54 -17.21
N VAL A 13 25.02 -16.23 -17.02
CA VAL A 13 25.36 -15.64 -15.71
C VAL A 13 24.28 -14.64 -15.33
N LYS A 14 23.53 -14.97 -14.27
CA LYS A 14 22.45 -14.13 -13.76
C LYS A 14 23.02 -12.98 -12.93
N VAL A 15 22.98 -11.77 -13.47
CA VAL A 15 23.39 -10.54 -12.76
C VAL A 15 22.16 -9.68 -12.41
N ALA A 16 22.17 -9.08 -11.22
CA ALA A 16 21.13 -8.15 -10.80
C ALA A 16 21.33 -6.81 -11.51
N THR A 17 20.32 -6.37 -12.26
CA THR A 17 20.28 -5.07 -12.92
C THR A 17 19.46 -4.06 -12.09
N LEU A 18 19.51 -2.78 -12.46
CA LEU A 18 18.73 -1.71 -11.84
C LEU A 18 17.20 -1.97 -11.92
N ASP A 19 16.75 -2.80 -12.88
CA ASP A 19 15.34 -3.21 -13.02
C ASP A 19 14.86 -4.13 -11.89
N CYS A 20 15.77 -4.75 -11.12
CA CYS A 20 15.38 -5.58 -10.00
C CYS A 20 14.87 -4.78 -8.78
N ILE A 21 15.38 -3.56 -8.57
CA ILE A 21 14.96 -2.69 -7.45
C ILE A 21 13.45 -2.41 -7.46
N PRO A 22 12.85 -1.91 -8.55
CA PRO A 22 11.42 -1.60 -8.56
C PRO A 22 10.55 -2.86 -8.48
N LEU A 23 11.00 -4.01 -9.01
CA LEU A 23 10.28 -5.28 -8.91
C LEU A 23 10.22 -5.79 -7.45
N VAL A 24 11.33 -5.66 -6.71
CA VAL A 24 11.37 -5.98 -5.28
C VAL A 24 10.44 -5.07 -4.50
N PHE A 25 10.51 -3.77 -4.77
CA PHE A 25 9.68 -2.78 -4.09
C PHE A 25 8.19 -3.02 -4.35
N ASN A 26 7.80 -3.32 -5.59
CA ASN A 26 6.41 -3.61 -5.94
C ASN A 26 5.86 -4.81 -5.16
N ASN A 27 6.63 -5.90 -5.07
CA ASN A 27 6.22 -7.09 -4.32
C ASN A 27 6.05 -6.78 -2.83
N ILE A 28 6.98 -6.02 -2.25
CA ILE A 28 6.92 -5.61 -0.84
C ILE A 28 5.70 -4.73 -0.59
N VAL A 29 5.49 -3.69 -1.41
CA VAL A 29 4.34 -2.78 -1.28
C VAL A 29 3.03 -3.54 -1.45
N THR A 30 2.92 -4.45 -2.42
CA THR A 30 1.70 -5.26 -2.63
C THR A 30 1.42 -6.14 -1.41
N ALA A 31 2.44 -6.78 -0.83
CA ALA A 31 2.29 -7.57 0.39
C ALA A 31 1.84 -6.70 1.58
N LEU A 32 2.43 -5.51 1.74
CA LEU A 32 2.06 -4.53 2.76
C LEU A 32 0.64 -4.00 2.58
N LEU A 33 0.17 -3.78 1.35
CA LEU A 33 -1.19 -3.33 1.08
C LEU A 33 -2.22 -4.38 1.46
N ILE A 34 -1.99 -5.65 1.11
CA ILE A 34 -2.87 -6.76 1.51
C ILE A 34 -2.90 -6.87 3.04
N PHE A 35 -1.73 -6.82 3.68
CA PHE A 35 -1.62 -6.87 5.14
C PHE A 35 -2.33 -5.68 5.81
N SER A 36 -2.13 -4.47 5.29
CA SER A 36 -2.78 -3.24 5.78
C SER A 36 -4.30 -3.30 5.66
N GLY A 37 -4.83 -3.85 4.56
CA GLY A 37 -6.27 -4.05 4.40
C GLY A 37 -6.86 -4.97 5.48
N ILE A 38 -6.18 -6.08 5.79
CA ILE A 38 -6.61 -7.01 6.84
C ILE A 38 -6.59 -6.32 8.22
N VAL A 39 -5.51 -5.59 8.53
CA VAL A 39 -5.37 -4.86 9.80
C VAL A 39 -6.45 -3.79 9.93
N ALA A 40 -6.76 -3.06 8.86
CA ALA A 40 -7.81 -2.03 8.86
C ALA A 40 -9.18 -2.63 9.21
N VAL A 41 -9.54 -3.77 8.62
CA VAL A 41 -10.80 -4.47 8.94
C VAL A 41 -10.84 -4.90 10.41
N PHE A 42 -9.75 -5.45 10.94
CA PHE A 42 -9.66 -5.82 12.36
C PHE A 42 -9.84 -4.63 13.29
N LEU A 43 -9.20 -3.50 13.02
CA LEU A 43 -9.32 -2.29 13.81
C LEU A 43 -10.74 -1.72 13.78
N ILE A 44 -11.43 -1.78 12.64
CA ILE A 44 -12.83 -1.37 12.52
C ILE A 44 -13.73 -2.26 13.38
N ILE A 45 -13.54 -3.58 13.35
CA ILE A 45 -14.34 -4.52 14.18
C ILE A 45 -14.11 -4.25 15.67
N VAL A 46 -12.84 -4.16 16.10
CA VAL A 46 -12.49 -3.96 17.51
C VAL A 46 -12.98 -2.60 18.02
N SER A 47 -12.83 -1.54 17.22
CA SER A 47 -13.34 -0.21 17.58
C SER A 47 -14.86 -0.16 17.62
N GLY A 48 -15.55 -0.85 16.70
CA GLY A 48 -17.01 -0.97 16.69
C GLY A 48 -17.55 -1.69 17.93
N ILE A 49 -16.95 -2.83 18.30
CA ILE A 49 -17.33 -3.56 19.52
C ILE A 49 -17.08 -2.69 20.75
N LYS A 50 -15.91 -2.04 20.84
CA LYS A 50 -15.59 -1.15 21.95
C LYS A 50 -16.57 0.01 22.06
N PHE A 51 -17.00 0.59 20.94
CA PHE A 51 -18.00 1.65 20.91
C PHE A 51 -19.36 1.18 21.45
N MET A 52 -19.81 -0.02 21.05
CA MET A 52 -21.07 -0.61 21.53
C MET A 52 -21.03 -0.97 23.02
N THR A 53 -19.92 -1.54 23.51
CA THR A 53 -19.76 -1.97 24.92
C THR A 53 -19.46 -0.81 25.88
N SER A 54 -19.23 0.40 25.36
CA SER A 54 -18.84 1.56 26.19
C SER A 54 -19.94 2.05 27.15
N GLY A 55 -21.21 1.64 26.98
CA GLY A 55 -22.27 1.81 27.98
C GLY A 55 -22.56 3.25 28.47
N GLY A 56 -22.02 4.28 27.81
CA GLY A 56 -22.13 5.68 28.22
C GLY A 56 -20.90 6.26 28.92
N ASP A 57 -19.83 5.48 29.14
CA ASP A 57 -18.58 5.98 29.72
C ASP A 57 -17.79 6.80 28.68
N PRO A 58 -17.64 8.13 28.86
CA PRO A 58 -17.09 9.02 27.85
C PRO A 58 -15.65 8.66 27.46
N LYS A 59 -14.86 8.11 28.38
CA LYS A 59 -13.47 7.71 28.11
C LYS A 59 -13.36 6.58 27.10
N GLN A 60 -14.26 5.60 27.18
CA GLN A 60 -14.24 4.45 26.28
C GLN A 60 -14.77 4.81 24.90
N VAL A 61 -15.79 5.67 24.85
CA VAL A 61 -16.34 6.23 23.60
C VAL A 61 -15.29 7.07 22.88
N GLU A 62 -14.58 7.94 23.59
CA GLU A 62 -13.54 8.80 23.00
C GLU A 62 -12.37 7.96 22.47
N GLY A 63 -11.93 6.94 23.22
CA GLY A 63 -10.91 6.00 22.76
C GLY A 63 -11.34 5.21 21.51
N ALA A 64 -12.59 4.75 21.45
CA ALA A 64 -13.13 4.04 20.28
C ALA A 64 -13.23 4.94 19.05
N LYS A 65 -13.69 6.19 19.21
CA LYS A 65 -13.73 7.21 18.15
C LYS A 65 -12.35 7.57 17.64
N GLY A 66 -11.36 7.67 18.52
CA GLY A 66 -9.97 7.89 18.16
C GLY A 66 -9.46 6.78 17.25
N THR A 67 -9.59 5.51 17.68
CA THR A 67 -9.18 4.35 16.89
C THR A 67 -9.89 4.27 15.53
N MET A 68 -11.19 4.55 15.49
CA MET A 68 -11.96 4.56 14.24
C MET A 68 -11.47 5.65 13.28
N THR A 69 -11.17 6.84 13.81
CA THR A 69 -10.64 7.96 13.01
C THR A 69 -9.27 7.63 12.43
N TYR A 70 -8.37 7.03 13.23
CA TYR A 70 -7.04 6.61 12.74
C TYR A 70 -7.14 5.51 11.66
N ALA A 71 -8.05 4.55 11.81
CA ALA A 71 -8.29 3.52 10.80
C ALA A 71 -8.79 4.11 9.47
N ILE A 72 -9.71 5.08 9.53
CA ILE A 72 -10.23 5.78 8.35
C ILE A 72 -9.13 6.62 7.68
N ILE A 73 -8.35 7.37 8.46
CA ILE A 73 -7.24 8.19 7.94
C ILE A 73 -6.21 7.33 7.22
N GLY A 74 -5.85 6.17 7.79
CA GLY A 74 -4.92 5.24 7.13
C GLY A 74 -5.40 4.77 5.76
N LEU A 75 -6.68 4.40 5.65
CA LEU A 75 -7.29 4.00 4.38
C LEU A 75 -7.35 5.15 3.37
N ILE A 76 -7.68 6.36 3.83
CA ILE A 76 -7.71 7.57 3.01
C ILE A 76 -6.32 7.89 2.46
N ILE A 77 -5.27 7.79 3.26
CA ILE A 77 -3.89 8.05 2.82
C ILE A 77 -3.48 7.09 1.70
N ILE A 78 -3.83 5.80 1.83
CA ILE A 78 -3.55 4.80 0.79
C ILE A 78 -4.26 5.19 -0.52
N LEU A 79 -5.55 5.53 -0.46
CA LEU A 79 -6.33 5.96 -1.62
C LEU A 79 -5.77 7.25 -2.26
N LEU A 80 -5.40 8.23 -1.44
CA LEU A 80 -4.80 9.49 -1.89
C LEU A 80 -3.46 9.25 -2.59
N SER A 81 -2.64 8.34 -2.08
CA SER A 81 -1.36 7.99 -2.71
C SER A 81 -1.56 7.55 -4.16
N PHE A 82 -2.50 6.63 -4.41
CA PHE A 82 -2.83 6.19 -5.76
C PHE A 82 -3.39 7.31 -6.64
N LEU A 83 -4.22 8.19 -6.07
CA LEU A 83 -4.78 9.33 -6.80
C LEU A 83 -3.68 10.31 -7.23
N ILE A 84 -2.75 10.63 -6.33
CA ILE A 84 -1.64 11.55 -6.61
C ILE A 84 -0.77 11.01 -7.75
N ILE A 85 -0.40 9.71 -7.70
CA ILE A 85 0.40 9.09 -8.77
C ILE A 85 -0.33 9.17 -10.12
N LYS A 86 -1.64 8.91 -10.16
CA LYS A 86 -2.44 9.02 -11.39
C LYS A 86 -2.52 10.45 -11.93
N ILE A 87 -2.64 11.44 -11.05
CA ILE A 87 -2.66 12.85 -11.46
C ILE A 87 -1.30 13.23 -12.06
N ILE A 88 -0.20 12.84 -11.43
CA ILE A 88 1.15 13.11 -11.95
C ILE A 88 1.37 12.43 -13.30
N ALA A 89 0.92 11.18 -13.46
CA ALA A 89 0.98 10.47 -14.73
C ALA A 89 0.19 11.19 -15.84
N GLY A 90 -1.04 11.63 -15.54
CA GLY A 90 -1.88 12.36 -16.49
C GLY A 90 -1.37 13.75 -16.86
N VAL A 91 -0.72 14.45 -15.94
CA VAL A 91 -0.11 15.78 -16.19
C VAL A 91 1.20 15.64 -16.98
N THR A 92 1.99 14.60 -16.71
CA THR A 92 3.31 14.39 -17.33
C THR A 92 3.21 13.61 -18.64
N GLY A 93 2.07 12.96 -18.93
CA GLY A 93 1.86 12.14 -20.12
C GLY A 93 2.60 10.79 -20.08
N THR A 94 3.07 10.38 -18.91
CA THR A 94 3.85 9.16 -18.68
C THR A 94 3.08 8.21 -17.77
N ASP A 95 2.17 7.44 -18.36
CA ASP A 95 1.34 6.46 -17.64
C ASP A 95 2.17 5.32 -17.02
N CYS A 96 3.37 5.10 -17.55
CA CYS A 96 4.31 4.08 -17.10
C CYS A 96 4.81 4.28 -15.66
N ILE A 97 4.67 5.47 -15.05
CA ILE A 97 5.03 5.72 -13.64
C ILE A 97 4.03 5.03 -12.68
N THR A 98 2.85 4.66 -13.16
CA THR A 98 1.87 3.90 -12.36
C THR A 98 2.29 2.46 -12.11
N VAL A 99 3.25 1.96 -12.88
CA VAL A 99 3.84 0.63 -12.74
C VAL A 99 5.27 0.79 -12.24
N PHE A 100 5.56 0.26 -11.06
CA PHE A 100 6.92 0.30 -10.50
C PHE A 100 7.88 -0.54 -11.38
N GLY A 101 8.59 0.12 -12.30
CA GLY A 101 9.64 -0.49 -13.13
C GLY A 101 10.31 0.55 -14.02
N LEU A 102 11.64 0.48 -14.12
CA LEU A 102 12.42 1.42 -14.93
C LEU A 102 12.35 1.09 -16.43
N ASN A 103 12.00 -0.16 -16.76
CA ASN A 103 11.83 -0.67 -18.12
C ASN A 103 10.40 -0.54 -18.68
N ASN A 104 9.43 -0.06 -17.90
CA ASN A 104 8.04 0.12 -18.33
C ASN A 104 7.80 1.43 -19.09
N CYS A 105 8.74 2.39 -18.98
CA CYS A 105 8.75 3.63 -19.74
C CYS A 105 9.74 3.50 -20.91
N GLN A 106 9.39 2.70 -21.91
CA GLN A 106 10.19 2.56 -23.14
C GLN A 106 9.42 3.10 -24.34
#